data_AF-A0AAE0AYA5-F1
#
_entry.id   AF-A0AAE0AYA5-F1
#
_cell.length_a   1.000
_cell.length_b   1.000
_cell.length_c   1.000
_cell.angle_alpha   90.00
_cell.angle_beta   90.00
_cell.angle_gamma   90.00
#
_symmetry.space_group_name_H-M   'P 1'
#
loop_
_entity.id
_entity.type
_entity.pdbx_description
1 polymer ?
#
loop_
_entity_poly.entity_id
_entity_poly.type
_entity_poly.pdbx_seq_one_letter_code
_entity_poly.pdbx_strand_id
1 'polypeptide(L)'
;MEVPILLDQYFDEPKRLADTLINPLFFRFPKDHSKRHVFYEFILVDTDSIILSDVYDKIDKEELLFRKIKLCKIISQDQWGDPNSIKPFSRQFLTPGFDYWDYIKAWTYLLYGQNPGNSLSWFIYFDKNFQLDIPFWFLEWWDKYGPTTDILPPIVNEGYQYWLSHFDKPSTWDFIPDLLIYFKHFSLTWILMLEYAIIDKLVGNINVPYFGRQTKIIWWSGMNIADLGTQRVASWFNENPSLCKTLIDQSLFLMAKSQSRAQLAAASSRLATACTPDELRVIAKDMEKAMTTISSQMDTGPSEHNDRNLSDDDDPTRFFCHDESES
;
A
#
# COMPACT_ATOMS: atom_id res chain seq x y z
N MET A 1 26.82 6.70 -45.08
CA MET A 1 26.53 8.07 -44.60
C MET A 1 25.22 7.94 -43.84
N GLU A 2 25.30 7.70 -42.53
CA GLU A 2 24.13 7.55 -41.67
C GLU A 2 23.51 8.93 -41.50
N VAL A 3 22.23 9.05 -41.84
CA VAL A 3 21.46 10.28 -41.62
C VAL A 3 21.28 10.41 -40.11
N PRO A 4 21.67 11.54 -39.49
CA PRO A 4 21.37 11.79 -38.09
C PRO A 4 19.86 11.80 -37.94
N ILE A 5 19.31 10.83 -37.21
CA ILE A 5 17.89 10.86 -36.83
C ILE A 5 17.75 12.07 -35.90
N LEU A 6 17.14 13.15 -36.40
CA LEU A 6 16.76 14.30 -35.58
C LEU A 6 15.69 13.82 -34.59
N LEU A 7 16.09 13.52 -33.35
CA LEU A 7 15.20 13.11 -32.27
C LEU A 7 14.09 14.14 -32.03
N ASP A 8 14.33 15.40 -32.40
CA ASP A 8 13.43 16.54 -32.23
C ASP A 8 12.05 16.34 -32.88
N GLN A 9 11.95 15.50 -33.92
CA GLN A 9 10.70 15.22 -34.64
C GLN A 9 9.86 14.09 -34.03
N TYR A 10 10.38 13.38 -33.01
CA TYR A 10 9.73 12.20 -32.42
C TYR A 10 9.23 12.42 -30.98
N PHE A 11 9.48 13.59 -30.39
CA PHE A 11 9.02 13.89 -29.03
C PHE A 11 7.48 13.96 -28.93
N ASP A 12 6.79 14.22 -30.04
CA ASP A 12 5.32 14.32 -30.07
C ASP A 12 4.60 12.95 -30.13
N GLU A 13 5.31 11.86 -30.46
CA GLU A 13 4.72 10.51 -30.56
C GLU A 13 5.59 9.44 -29.86
N PRO A 14 5.47 9.28 -28.52
CA PRO A 14 6.25 8.31 -27.75
C PRO A 14 6.12 6.86 -28.25
N LYS A 15 4.96 6.49 -28.77
CA LYS A 15 4.70 5.14 -29.32
C LYS A 15 5.55 4.87 -30.57
N ARG A 16 5.58 5.82 -31.51
CA ARG A 16 6.38 5.69 -32.73
C ARG A 16 7.87 5.64 -32.42
N LEU A 17 8.31 6.41 -31.43
CA LEU A 17 9.68 6.33 -30.92
C LEU A 17 10.00 4.95 -30.33
N ALA A 18 9.06 4.37 -29.57
CA ALA A 18 9.19 3.01 -29.04
C ALA A 18 9.35 1.97 -30.16
N ASP A 19 8.48 2.01 -31.18
CA ASP A 19 8.51 1.07 -32.30
C ASP A 19 9.81 1.16 -33.11
N THR A 20 10.45 2.34 -33.10
CA THR A 20 11.73 2.58 -33.77
C THR A 20 12.93 2.13 -32.94
N LEU A 21 12.93 2.41 -31.63
CA LEU A 21 14.09 2.22 -30.76
C LEU A 21 14.11 0.89 -30.01
N ILE A 22 12.94 0.30 -29.75
CA ILE A 22 12.80 -0.84 -28.86
C ILE A 22 12.57 -2.10 -29.68
N ASN A 23 13.49 -3.05 -29.53
CA ASN A 23 13.36 -4.35 -30.17
C ASN A 23 12.18 -5.13 -29.54
N PRO A 24 11.23 -5.66 -30.35
CA PRO A 24 10.04 -6.35 -29.87
C PRO A 24 10.33 -7.69 -29.18
N LEU A 25 11.55 -8.24 -29.30
CA LEU A 25 11.96 -9.45 -28.56
C LEU A 25 12.38 -9.17 -27.12
N PHE A 26 12.70 -7.92 -26.80
CA PHE A 26 13.23 -7.51 -25.50
C PHE A 26 12.29 -6.57 -24.75
N PHE A 27 11.52 -5.77 -25.49
CA PHE A 27 10.69 -4.68 -24.95
C PHE A 27 11.48 -3.77 -23.99
N ARG A 28 12.77 -3.61 -24.21
CA ARG A 28 13.68 -2.70 -23.49
C ARG A 28 15.00 -2.66 -24.25
N PHE A 29 15.88 -1.73 -23.87
CA PHE A 29 17.29 -1.81 -24.25
C PHE A 29 17.96 -2.98 -23.50
N PRO A 30 18.37 -4.05 -24.20
CA PRO A 30 18.96 -5.21 -23.54
C PRO A 30 20.39 -4.90 -23.09
N LYS A 31 20.73 -5.27 -21.86
CA LYS A 31 22.14 -5.37 -21.43
C LYS A 31 22.78 -6.68 -21.87
N ASP A 32 21.96 -7.72 -22.04
CA ASP A 32 22.35 -9.05 -22.47
C ASP A 32 21.36 -9.51 -23.54
N HIS A 33 21.85 -9.73 -24.75
CA HIS A 33 21.04 -10.12 -25.90
C HIS A 33 20.58 -11.58 -25.86
N SER A 34 21.14 -12.41 -24.97
CA SER A 34 20.66 -13.77 -24.76
C SER A 34 19.38 -13.83 -23.91
N LYS A 35 19.14 -12.80 -23.08
CA LYS A 35 18.03 -12.72 -22.11
C LYS A 35 16.86 -11.90 -22.66
N ARG A 36 16.11 -12.53 -23.55
CA ARG A 36 14.88 -11.99 -24.17
C ARG A 36 13.73 -11.88 -23.16
N HIS A 37 12.63 -11.23 -23.54
CA HIS A 37 11.44 -11.12 -22.68
C HIS A 37 10.94 -12.50 -22.22
N VAL A 38 10.85 -13.46 -23.13
CA VAL A 38 10.44 -14.85 -22.86
C VAL A 38 11.32 -15.53 -21.80
N PHE A 39 12.61 -15.17 -21.69
CA PHE A 39 13.49 -15.71 -20.63
C PHE A 39 12.98 -15.31 -19.24
N TYR A 40 12.65 -14.03 -19.05
CA TYR A 40 12.16 -13.52 -17.76
C TYR A 40 10.75 -14.00 -17.44
N GLU A 41 9.87 -14.06 -18.45
CA GLU A 41 8.56 -14.68 -18.27
C GLU A 41 8.69 -16.14 -17.83
N PHE A 42 9.56 -16.89 -18.50
CA PHE A 42 9.75 -18.29 -18.22
C PHE A 42 10.34 -18.53 -16.83
N ILE A 43 11.24 -17.68 -16.33
CA ILE A 43 11.74 -17.76 -14.95
C ILE A 43 10.58 -17.79 -13.95
N LEU A 44 9.64 -16.84 -14.03
CA LEU A 44 8.57 -16.73 -13.04
C LEU A 44 7.54 -17.86 -13.12
N VAL A 45 7.32 -18.41 -14.32
CA VAL A 45 6.44 -19.56 -14.55
C VAL A 45 7.13 -20.85 -14.09
N ASP A 46 8.39 -21.05 -14.42
CA ASP A 46 9.16 -22.26 -14.11
C ASP A 46 9.42 -22.42 -12.61
N THR A 47 9.53 -21.30 -11.88
CA THR A 47 9.64 -21.31 -10.42
C THR A 47 8.31 -21.43 -9.70
N ASP A 48 7.17 -21.53 -10.40
CA ASP A 48 5.80 -21.42 -9.86
C ASP A 48 5.56 -20.14 -9.04
N SER A 49 6.29 -19.06 -9.35
CA SER A 49 6.12 -17.77 -8.67
C SER A 49 4.87 -17.05 -9.13
N ILE A 50 4.49 -17.25 -10.39
CA ILE A 50 3.23 -16.76 -10.96
C ILE A 50 2.52 -17.84 -11.76
N ILE A 51 1.20 -17.68 -11.92
CA ILE A 51 0.44 -18.31 -12.99
C ILE A 51 0.04 -17.21 -13.98
N LEU A 52 0.37 -17.44 -15.25
CA LEU A 52 0.14 -16.50 -16.33
C LEU A 52 -0.98 -17.04 -17.23
N SER A 53 -1.91 -16.17 -17.64
CA SER A 53 -3.00 -16.55 -18.54
C SER A 53 -3.29 -15.45 -19.54
N ASP A 54 -3.34 -15.83 -20.81
CA ASP A 54 -3.58 -14.92 -21.93
C ASP A 54 -5.07 -14.86 -22.24
N VAL A 55 -5.59 -13.65 -22.44
CA VAL A 55 -6.98 -13.43 -22.81
C VAL A 55 -7.02 -12.74 -24.17
N TYR A 56 -7.58 -13.44 -25.14
CA TYR A 56 -7.73 -13.01 -26.52
C TYR A 56 -9.13 -12.47 -26.79
N ASP A 57 -9.28 -11.69 -27.86
CA ASP A 57 -10.58 -11.26 -28.33
C ASP A 57 -11.45 -12.45 -28.74
N LYS A 58 -12.76 -12.32 -28.52
CA LYS A 58 -13.72 -13.41 -28.78
C LYS A 58 -13.98 -13.59 -30.28
N ILE A 59 -13.82 -12.52 -31.05
CA ILE A 59 -14.02 -12.45 -32.49
C ILE A 59 -12.67 -12.65 -33.17
N ASP A 60 -11.66 -11.84 -32.81
CA ASP A 60 -10.29 -11.99 -33.31
C ASP A 60 -9.42 -12.78 -32.31
N LYS A 61 -9.28 -14.08 -32.54
CA LYS A 61 -8.51 -14.96 -31.65
C LYS A 61 -6.99 -14.70 -31.69
N GLU A 62 -6.50 -13.88 -32.62
CA GLU A 62 -5.09 -13.48 -32.68
C GLU A 62 -4.82 -12.20 -31.88
N GLU A 63 -5.86 -11.42 -31.58
CA GLU A 63 -5.74 -10.19 -30.80
C GLU A 63 -5.63 -10.49 -29.30
N LEU A 64 -4.43 -10.35 -28.76
CA LEU A 64 -4.19 -10.40 -27.31
C LEU A 64 -4.66 -9.11 -26.66
N LEU A 65 -5.74 -9.19 -25.88
CA LEU A 65 -6.34 -8.05 -25.18
C LEU A 65 -5.59 -7.75 -23.88
N PHE A 66 -5.44 -8.75 -23.02
CA PHE A 66 -4.80 -8.59 -21.71
C PHE A 66 -4.27 -9.91 -21.19
N ARG A 67 -3.37 -9.82 -20.20
CA ARG A 67 -2.81 -10.97 -19.50
C ARG A 67 -3.17 -10.92 -18.04
N LYS A 68 -3.44 -12.08 -17.44
CA LYS A 68 -3.68 -12.23 -16.01
C LYS A 68 -2.43 -12.79 -15.35
N ILE A 69 -1.94 -12.11 -14.31
CA ILE A 69 -0.87 -12.57 -13.44
C ILE A 69 -1.49 -12.90 -12.09
N LYS A 70 -1.40 -14.18 -11.72
CA LYS A 70 -1.71 -14.63 -10.38
C LYS A 70 -0.42 -14.82 -9.59
N LEU A 71 -0.21 -14.00 -8.57
CA LEU A 71 0.97 -14.05 -7.70
C LEU A 71 0.86 -15.24 -6.76
N CYS A 72 1.75 -16.23 -6.89
CA CYS A 72 1.67 -17.47 -6.13
C CYS A 72 2.67 -17.52 -4.97
N LYS A 73 3.91 -17.07 -5.19
CA LYS A 73 4.94 -16.95 -4.16
C LYS A 73 6.07 -16.02 -4.59
N ILE A 74 6.81 -15.49 -3.62
CA ILE A 74 8.06 -14.77 -3.84
C ILE A 74 9.20 -15.57 -3.20
N ILE A 75 10.21 -15.95 -3.99
CA ILE A 75 11.39 -16.62 -3.47
C ILE A 75 12.31 -15.57 -2.83
N SER A 76 12.60 -15.71 -1.54
CA SER A 76 13.56 -14.87 -0.83
C SER A 76 15.00 -15.33 -1.07
N GLN A 77 15.99 -14.51 -0.71
CA GLN A 77 17.40 -14.88 -0.82
C GLN A 77 17.73 -16.09 0.06
N ASP A 78 17.16 -16.15 1.27
CA ASP A 78 17.36 -17.27 2.20
C ASP A 78 16.83 -18.59 1.63
N GLN A 79 15.68 -18.55 0.95
CA GLN A 79 15.12 -19.69 0.23
C GLN A 79 15.93 -20.03 -1.03
N TRP A 80 16.58 -19.03 -1.64
CA TRP A 80 17.39 -19.22 -2.83
C TRP A 80 18.72 -19.91 -2.53
N GLY A 81 19.39 -19.50 -1.44
CA GLY A 81 20.75 -19.87 -1.10
C GLY A 81 21.77 -18.84 -1.61
N ASP A 82 22.84 -19.29 -2.26
CA ASP A 82 23.81 -18.40 -2.90
C ASP A 82 23.14 -17.64 -4.07
N PRO A 83 23.05 -16.30 -4.02
CA PRO A 83 22.36 -15.52 -5.05
C PRO A 83 23.02 -15.63 -6.44
N ASN A 84 24.30 -16.00 -6.52
CA ASN A 84 25.02 -16.16 -7.79
C ASN A 84 24.96 -17.61 -8.32
N SER A 85 24.36 -18.52 -7.56
CA SER A 85 24.17 -19.89 -8.02
C SER A 85 23.19 -19.94 -9.19
N ILE A 86 23.59 -20.63 -10.25
CA ILE A 86 22.77 -20.82 -11.44
C ILE A 86 21.82 -21.99 -11.21
N LYS A 87 20.52 -21.73 -11.31
CA LYS A 87 19.49 -22.77 -11.34
C LYS A 87 19.16 -23.13 -12.78
N PRO A 88 19.12 -24.41 -13.14
CA PRO A 88 18.67 -24.83 -14.47
C PRO A 88 17.16 -24.64 -14.58
N PHE A 89 16.69 -24.42 -15.80
CA PHE A 89 15.26 -24.48 -16.09
C PHE A 89 14.74 -25.92 -16.03
N SER A 90 13.47 -26.11 -15.66
CA SER A 90 12.84 -27.44 -15.66
C SER A 90 12.68 -28.03 -17.08
N ARG A 91 12.68 -27.16 -18.10
CA ARG A 91 12.62 -27.52 -19.52
C ARG A 91 13.84 -26.98 -20.26
N GLN A 92 14.15 -27.58 -21.41
CA GLN A 92 15.19 -27.05 -22.29
C GLN A 92 14.86 -25.61 -22.69
N PHE A 93 15.79 -24.71 -22.38
CA PHE A 93 15.72 -23.30 -22.75
C PHE A 93 17.06 -22.88 -23.38
N LEU A 94 17.05 -21.81 -24.17
CA LEU A 94 18.23 -21.41 -24.95
C LEU A 94 19.43 -21.04 -24.07
N THR A 95 19.16 -20.45 -22.91
CA THR A 95 20.16 -20.14 -21.87
C THR A 95 20.27 -21.28 -20.87
N PRO A 96 21.46 -21.58 -20.35
CA PRO A 96 21.71 -22.75 -19.50
C PRO A 96 21.01 -22.70 -18.13
N GLY A 97 20.60 -21.52 -17.67
CA GLY A 97 19.91 -21.32 -16.41
C GLY A 97 19.78 -19.84 -16.06
N PHE A 98 19.45 -19.56 -14.81
CA PHE A 98 19.26 -18.22 -14.27
C PHE A 98 19.73 -18.14 -12.81
N ASP A 99 20.17 -16.96 -12.39
CA ASP A 99 20.55 -16.66 -11.01
C ASP A 99 19.43 -15.93 -10.27
N TYR A 100 19.66 -15.61 -8.98
CA TYR A 100 18.68 -14.88 -8.18
C TYR A 100 18.45 -13.46 -8.69
N TRP A 101 19.47 -12.83 -9.26
CA TRP A 101 19.36 -11.48 -9.81
C TRP A 101 18.46 -11.45 -11.05
N ASP A 102 18.56 -12.45 -11.91
CA ASP A 102 17.65 -12.66 -13.03
C ASP A 102 16.22 -12.91 -12.56
N TYR A 103 16.04 -13.68 -11.48
CA TYR A 103 14.73 -13.85 -10.83
C TYR A 103 14.14 -12.52 -10.35
N ILE A 104 14.91 -11.67 -9.65
CA ILE A 104 14.46 -10.35 -9.23
C ILE A 104 14.09 -9.49 -10.45
N LYS A 105 14.96 -9.44 -11.46
CA LYS A 105 14.72 -8.70 -12.72
C LYS A 105 13.46 -9.17 -13.43
N ALA A 106 13.14 -10.46 -13.34
CA ALA A 106 12.03 -11.06 -14.05
C ALA A 106 10.68 -10.44 -13.68
N TRP A 107 10.49 -10.09 -12.41
CA TRP A 107 9.29 -9.42 -11.89
C TRP A 107 8.95 -8.12 -12.60
N THR A 108 9.98 -7.36 -12.99
CA THR A 108 9.79 -6.10 -13.73
C THR A 108 9.77 -6.35 -15.23
N TYR A 109 10.67 -7.20 -15.74
CA TYR A 109 10.85 -7.38 -17.18
C TYR A 109 9.73 -8.16 -17.83
N LEU A 110 9.01 -9.01 -17.09
CA LEU A 110 7.75 -9.60 -17.54
C LEU A 110 6.76 -8.52 -17.99
N LEU A 111 6.55 -7.50 -17.14
CA LEU A 111 5.55 -6.44 -17.35
C LEU A 111 5.84 -5.59 -18.58
N TYR A 112 7.09 -5.55 -19.04
CA TYR A 112 7.47 -4.82 -20.25
C TYR A 112 6.95 -5.46 -21.53
N GLY A 113 6.50 -6.72 -21.49
CA GLY A 113 5.83 -7.35 -22.62
C GLY A 113 4.67 -6.50 -23.13
N GLN A 114 4.57 -6.36 -24.44
CA GLN A 114 3.52 -5.59 -25.10
C GLN A 114 2.92 -6.38 -26.27
N ASN A 115 1.67 -6.06 -26.61
CA ASN A 115 1.07 -6.47 -27.87
C ASN A 115 1.54 -5.51 -28.99
N PRO A 116 1.33 -5.84 -30.28
CA PRO A 116 1.74 -4.97 -31.40
C PRO A 116 1.21 -3.53 -31.33
N GLY A 117 0.08 -3.30 -30.65
CA GLY A 117 -0.51 -1.97 -30.45
C GLY A 117 0.01 -1.19 -29.24
N ASN A 118 0.96 -1.74 -28.47
CA ASN A 118 1.46 -1.17 -27.20
C ASN A 118 0.32 -0.77 -26.23
N SER A 119 -0.72 -1.60 -26.15
CA SER A 119 -1.93 -1.39 -25.34
C SER A 119 -2.17 -2.50 -24.32
N LEU A 120 -1.16 -3.37 -24.10
CA LEU A 120 -1.33 -4.53 -23.24
C LEU A 120 -1.58 -4.12 -21.79
N SER A 121 -2.64 -4.69 -21.22
CA SER A 121 -2.98 -4.54 -19.81
C SER A 121 -2.69 -5.81 -19.03
N TRP A 122 -2.23 -5.65 -17.78
CA TRP A 122 -1.92 -6.75 -16.87
C TRP A 122 -2.90 -6.74 -15.70
N PHE A 123 -3.65 -7.82 -15.54
CA PHE A 123 -4.57 -8.03 -14.43
C PHE A 123 -3.85 -8.82 -13.35
N ILE A 124 -3.53 -8.17 -12.23
CA ILE A 124 -2.67 -8.74 -11.20
C ILE A 124 -3.50 -8.98 -9.94
N TYR A 125 -3.36 -10.17 -9.35
CA TYR A 125 -4.01 -10.54 -8.09
C TYR A 125 -3.21 -11.62 -7.37
N PHE A 126 -3.43 -11.76 -6.06
CA PHE A 126 -2.78 -12.78 -5.25
C PHE A 126 -3.51 -14.12 -5.30
N ASP A 127 -2.76 -15.21 -5.25
CA ASP A 127 -3.32 -16.52 -4.90
C ASP A 127 -3.81 -16.52 -3.46
N LYS A 128 -4.88 -17.29 -3.20
CA LYS A 128 -5.43 -17.47 -1.85
C LYS A 128 -4.42 -18.03 -0.85
N ASN A 129 -3.46 -18.84 -1.30
CA ASN A 129 -2.44 -19.46 -0.47
C ASN A 129 -1.12 -18.68 -0.47
N PHE A 130 -1.08 -17.49 -1.09
CA PHE A 130 0.11 -16.64 -1.10
C PHE A 130 0.54 -16.32 0.33
N GLN A 131 1.81 -16.58 0.65
CA GLN A 131 2.38 -16.27 1.96
C GLN A 131 3.03 -14.89 1.94
N LEU A 132 2.90 -14.14 3.02
CA LEU A 132 3.46 -12.80 3.17
C LEU A 132 4.96 -12.80 3.55
N ASP A 133 5.69 -13.86 3.18
CA ASP A 133 7.13 -13.98 3.34
C ASP A 133 7.85 -13.27 2.19
N ILE A 134 7.72 -11.94 2.14
CA ILE A 134 8.17 -11.13 1.02
C ILE A 134 9.51 -10.43 1.31
N PRO A 135 10.49 -10.49 0.39
CA PRO A 135 11.75 -9.79 0.52
C PRO A 135 11.59 -8.28 0.25
N PHE A 136 12.51 -7.48 0.79
CA PHE A 136 12.45 -6.01 0.69
C PHE A 136 12.39 -5.48 -0.76
N TRP A 137 13.13 -6.08 -1.70
CA TRP A 137 13.08 -5.67 -3.11
C TRP A 137 11.68 -5.83 -3.73
N PHE A 138 10.85 -6.75 -3.21
CA PHE A 138 9.47 -6.90 -3.68
C PHE A 138 8.58 -5.76 -3.19
N LEU A 139 8.91 -5.14 -2.05
CA LEU A 139 8.24 -3.92 -1.59
C LEU A 139 8.56 -2.74 -2.49
N GLU A 140 9.78 -2.62 -2.98
CA GLU A 140 10.13 -1.61 -4.00
C GLU A 140 9.37 -1.84 -5.31
N TRP A 141 9.19 -3.12 -5.69
CA TRP A 141 8.35 -3.47 -6.83
C TRP A 141 6.88 -3.11 -6.59
N TRP A 142 6.36 -3.38 -5.39
CA TRP A 142 4.99 -3.02 -4.99
C TRP A 142 4.78 -1.50 -4.98
N ASP A 143 5.73 -0.72 -4.48
CA ASP A 143 5.65 0.74 -4.49
C ASP A 143 5.50 1.30 -5.92
N LYS A 144 6.15 0.63 -6.88
CA LYS A 144 6.14 1.06 -8.29
C LYS A 144 4.97 0.53 -9.13
N TYR A 145 4.49 -0.68 -8.85
CA TYR A 145 3.54 -1.40 -9.70
C TYR A 145 2.28 -1.89 -8.96
N GLY A 146 2.24 -1.70 -7.65
CA GLY A 146 1.11 -2.00 -6.79
C GLY A 146 0.10 -0.85 -6.71
N PRO A 147 -1.15 -1.15 -6.32
CA PRO A 147 -2.21 -0.18 -6.13
C PRO A 147 -1.91 0.82 -5.02
N THR A 148 -2.47 2.03 -5.15
CA THR A 148 -2.60 3.01 -4.08
C THR A 148 -4.06 3.07 -3.59
N THR A 149 -4.32 3.76 -2.49
CA THR A 149 -5.69 3.93 -1.99
C THR A 149 -6.59 4.71 -2.96
N ASP A 150 -6.00 5.53 -3.83
CA ASP A 150 -6.73 6.41 -4.76
C ASP A 150 -7.52 5.65 -5.83
N ILE A 151 -7.11 4.42 -6.13
CA ILE A 151 -7.82 3.59 -7.09
C ILE A 151 -9.05 2.90 -6.49
N LEU A 152 -9.17 2.85 -5.15
CA LEU A 152 -10.22 2.09 -4.49
C LEU A 152 -11.59 2.74 -4.70
N PRO A 153 -12.62 2.00 -5.15
CA PRO A 153 -13.98 2.50 -5.17
C PRO A 153 -14.45 2.86 -3.74
N PRO A 154 -15.38 3.81 -3.57
CA PRO A 154 -15.79 4.29 -2.25
C PRO A 154 -16.17 3.19 -1.25
N ILE A 155 -16.99 2.22 -1.68
CA ILE A 155 -17.42 1.09 -0.82
C ILE A 155 -16.23 0.22 -0.38
N VAL A 156 -15.26 0.00 -1.26
CA VAL A 156 -14.07 -0.79 -0.93
C VAL A 156 -13.14 0.00 -0.03
N ASN A 157 -13.00 1.31 -0.26
CA ASN A 157 -12.22 2.18 0.59
C ASN A 157 -12.82 2.24 2.01
N GLU A 158 -14.14 2.35 2.15
CA GLU A 158 -14.82 2.25 3.45
C GLU A 158 -14.50 0.91 4.15
N GLY A 159 -14.57 -0.21 3.40
CA GLY A 159 -14.17 -1.52 3.89
C GLY A 159 -12.70 -1.56 4.35
N TYR A 160 -11.81 -0.96 3.57
CA TYR A 160 -10.37 -0.86 3.88
C TYR A 160 -10.12 -0.02 5.14
N GLN A 161 -10.78 1.13 5.31
CA GLN A 161 -10.67 1.94 6.52
C GLN A 161 -11.21 1.20 7.76
N TYR A 162 -12.34 0.51 7.61
CA TYR A 162 -12.86 -0.35 8.66
C TYR A 162 -11.88 -1.47 9.03
N TRP A 163 -11.28 -2.11 8.03
CA TRP A 163 -10.23 -3.10 8.24
C TRP A 163 -9.04 -2.51 9.00
N LEU A 164 -8.47 -1.39 8.57
CA LEU A 164 -7.32 -0.73 9.24
C LEU A 164 -7.60 -0.43 10.72
N SER A 165 -8.80 0.05 11.04
CA SER A 165 -9.16 0.39 12.42
C SER A 165 -9.20 -0.84 13.34
N HIS A 166 -9.61 -2.00 12.82
CA HIS A 166 -9.78 -3.24 13.59
C HIS A 166 -8.65 -4.25 13.40
N PHE A 167 -7.78 -4.07 12.40
CA PHE A 167 -6.73 -5.03 12.08
C PHE A 167 -5.61 -4.97 13.12
N ASP A 168 -5.38 -6.09 13.80
CA ASP A 168 -4.23 -6.28 14.68
C ASP A 168 -3.10 -6.90 13.85
N LYS A 169 -2.15 -6.04 13.47
CA LYS A 169 -1.08 -6.39 12.56
C LYS A 169 -0.02 -7.19 13.31
N PRO A 170 0.28 -8.43 12.91
CA PRO A 170 1.38 -9.18 13.49
C PRO A 170 2.71 -8.47 13.29
N SER A 171 3.59 -8.49 14.29
CA SER A 171 4.91 -7.85 14.24
C SER A 171 5.79 -8.37 13.09
N THR A 172 5.58 -9.61 12.66
CA THR A 172 6.24 -10.19 11.48
C THR A 172 5.92 -9.46 10.18
N TRP A 173 4.84 -8.68 10.14
CA TRP A 173 4.38 -7.95 8.97
C TRP A 173 4.57 -6.44 9.09
N ASP A 174 5.20 -5.91 10.15
CA ASP A 174 5.30 -4.47 10.42
C ASP A 174 5.80 -3.65 9.23
N PHE A 175 6.78 -4.20 8.49
CA PHE A 175 7.39 -3.58 7.32
C PHE A 175 6.58 -3.74 6.02
N ILE A 176 5.54 -4.57 6.02
CA ILE A 176 4.68 -4.83 4.84
C ILE A 176 3.58 -3.76 4.79
N PRO A 177 3.36 -3.08 3.65
CA PRO A 177 2.27 -2.11 3.52
C PRO A 177 0.89 -2.73 3.80
N ASP A 178 0.07 -2.05 4.60
CA ASP A 178 -1.25 -2.52 5.00
C ASP A 178 -2.16 -2.78 3.80
N LEU A 179 -2.06 -1.94 2.76
CA LEU A 179 -2.80 -2.11 1.51
C LEU A 179 -2.42 -3.40 0.77
N LEU A 180 -1.15 -3.82 0.82
CA LEU A 180 -0.70 -5.09 0.22
C LEU A 180 -1.37 -6.27 0.94
N ILE A 181 -1.34 -6.26 2.27
CA ILE A 181 -1.98 -7.27 3.12
C ILE A 181 -3.47 -7.35 2.81
N TYR A 182 -4.14 -6.19 2.72
CA TYR A 182 -5.55 -6.11 2.36
C TYR A 182 -5.84 -6.70 0.97
N PHE A 183 -5.09 -6.29 -0.06
CA PHE A 183 -5.25 -6.82 -1.41
C PHE A 183 -5.07 -8.34 -1.47
N LYS A 184 -4.10 -8.87 -0.71
CA LYS A 184 -3.88 -10.31 -0.59
C LYS A 184 -5.07 -11.01 0.07
N HIS A 185 -5.53 -10.55 1.24
CA HIS A 185 -6.56 -11.26 2.01
C HIS A 185 -7.94 -11.22 1.36
N PHE A 186 -8.26 -10.13 0.66
CA PHE A 186 -9.54 -9.98 -0.04
C PHE A 186 -9.46 -10.39 -1.52
N SER A 187 -8.31 -10.94 -1.97
CA SER A 187 -8.08 -11.38 -3.35
C SER A 187 -8.42 -10.29 -4.38
N LEU A 188 -8.07 -9.06 -4.06
CA LEU A 188 -8.37 -7.91 -4.90
C LEU A 188 -7.46 -7.92 -6.13
N THR A 189 -8.03 -7.55 -7.27
CA THR A 189 -7.31 -7.44 -8.53
C THR A 189 -7.18 -5.98 -8.92
N TRP A 190 -5.99 -5.60 -9.38
CA TRP A 190 -5.75 -4.32 -10.03
C TRP A 190 -5.27 -4.53 -11.45
N ILE A 191 -5.43 -3.50 -12.27
CA ILE A 191 -4.97 -3.50 -13.65
C ILE A 191 -3.77 -2.56 -13.73
N LEU A 192 -2.70 -3.05 -14.32
CA LEU A 192 -1.47 -2.33 -14.58
C LEU A 192 -1.31 -2.15 -16.09
N MET A 193 -1.07 -0.93 -16.52
CA MET A 193 -0.70 -0.58 -17.90
C MET A 193 0.64 0.14 -17.89
N LEU A 194 1.48 -0.17 -18.88
CA LEU A 194 2.72 0.53 -19.11
C LEU A 194 2.64 1.22 -20.47
N GLU A 195 2.73 2.54 -20.46
CA GLU A 195 2.69 3.36 -21.67
C GLU A 195 4.06 4.02 -21.87
N TYR A 196 4.52 4.09 -23.12
CA TYR A 196 5.69 4.87 -23.47
C TYR A 196 5.37 6.35 -23.37
N ALA A 197 6.27 7.11 -22.73
CA ALA A 197 6.09 8.54 -22.51
C ALA A 197 7.43 9.26 -22.63
N ILE A 198 7.39 10.51 -23.07
CA ILE A 198 8.46 11.47 -22.81
C ILE A 198 8.16 12.07 -21.44
N ILE A 199 9.11 11.92 -20.53
CA ILE A 199 8.97 12.39 -19.16
C ILE A 199 10.03 13.45 -18.94
N ASP A 200 9.65 14.61 -18.42
CA ASP A 200 10.63 15.64 -18.06
C ASP A 200 11.21 15.34 -16.69
N LYS A 201 12.54 15.27 -16.60
CA LYS A 201 13.25 15.21 -15.33
C LYS A 201 13.94 16.53 -15.06
N LEU A 202 13.67 17.11 -13.90
CA LEU A 202 14.41 18.26 -13.43
C LEU A 202 15.83 17.83 -13.03
N VAL A 203 16.83 18.37 -13.73
CA VAL A 203 18.25 18.20 -13.42
C VAL A 203 18.82 19.59 -13.13
N GLY A 204 18.99 19.90 -11.84
CA GLY A 204 19.27 21.26 -11.40
C GLY A 204 18.05 22.16 -11.63
N ASN A 205 18.20 23.16 -12.50
CA ASN A 205 17.11 24.08 -12.90
C ASN A 205 16.64 23.86 -14.35
N ILE A 206 17.00 22.73 -14.97
CA ILE A 206 16.68 22.43 -16.37
C ILE A 206 15.79 21.20 -16.43
N ASN A 207 14.67 21.30 -17.14
CA ASN A 207 13.85 20.14 -17.50
C ASN A 207 14.50 19.44 -18.70
N VAL A 208 14.88 18.18 -18.49
CA VAL A 208 15.46 17.33 -19.52
C VAL A 208 14.44 16.25 -19.89
N PRO A 209 13.91 16.26 -21.12
CA PRO A 209 13.01 15.21 -21.57
C PRO A 209 13.78 13.89 -21.69
N TYR A 210 13.24 12.83 -21.14
CA TYR A 210 13.75 11.48 -21.31
C TYR A 210 12.64 10.54 -21.78
N PHE A 211 12.98 9.69 -22.74
CA PHE A 211 12.10 8.63 -23.18
C PHE A 211 12.06 7.52 -22.13
N GLY A 212 10.86 7.20 -21.66
CA GLY A 212 10.65 6.24 -20.58
C GLY A 212 9.29 5.56 -20.66
N ARG A 213 8.88 5.00 -19.53
CA ARG A 213 7.55 4.42 -19.36
C ARG A 213 6.86 5.07 -18.19
N GLN A 214 5.58 5.36 -18.36
CA GLN A 214 4.69 5.73 -17.29
C GLN A 214 3.82 4.53 -16.92
N THR A 215 3.65 4.35 -15.62
CA THR A 215 2.78 3.32 -15.08
C THR A 215 1.41 3.91 -14.84
N LYS A 216 0.36 3.23 -15.31
CA LYS A 216 -1.03 3.54 -14.98
C LYS A 216 -1.63 2.37 -14.25
N ILE A 217 -2.14 2.63 -13.05
CA ILE A 217 -2.74 1.63 -12.16
C ILE A 217 -4.19 1.99 -11.98
N ILE A 218 -5.08 1.03 -12.26
CA ILE A 218 -6.53 1.24 -12.14
C ILE A 218 -7.18 0.04 -11.45
N TRP A 219 -8.35 0.31 -10.87
CA TRP A 219 -9.19 -0.71 -10.28
C TRP A 219 -9.84 -1.62 -11.34
N TRP A 220 -9.98 -2.91 -11.03
CA TRP A 220 -10.78 -3.81 -11.85
C TRP A 220 -12.28 -3.70 -11.53
N SER A 221 -13.03 -3.02 -12.41
CA SER A 221 -14.48 -2.83 -12.28
C SER A 221 -15.33 -4.11 -12.37
N GLY A 222 -14.74 -5.24 -12.79
CA GLY A 222 -15.44 -6.53 -12.85
C GLY A 222 -15.61 -7.22 -11.50
N MET A 223 -15.04 -6.68 -10.42
CA MET A 223 -15.24 -7.23 -9.08
C MET A 223 -16.61 -6.85 -8.53
N ASN A 224 -17.24 -7.76 -7.79
CA ASN A 224 -18.49 -7.45 -7.11
C ASN A 224 -18.22 -6.57 -5.89
N ILE A 225 -18.32 -5.25 -6.08
CA ILE A 225 -18.00 -4.24 -5.06
C ILE A 225 -18.93 -4.37 -3.84
N ALA A 226 -20.18 -4.80 -4.04
CA ALA A 226 -21.14 -4.99 -2.94
C ALA A 226 -20.63 -6.02 -1.92
N ASP A 227 -19.88 -7.02 -2.37
CA ASP A 227 -19.31 -8.07 -1.54
C ASP A 227 -17.96 -7.68 -0.91
N LEU A 228 -17.49 -6.43 -1.10
CA LEU A 228 -16.18 -5.96 -0.64
C LEU A 228 -16.26 -4.77 0.34
N GLY A 229 -17.47 -4.43 0.79
CA GLY A 229 -17.68 -3.40 1.80
C GLY A 229 -17.45 -3.89 3.24
N THR A 230 -17.76 -3.04 4.20
CA THR A 230 -17.57 -3.27 5.65
C THR A 230 -18.14 -4.60 6.15
N GLN A 231 -19.28 -5.05 5.63
CA GLN A 231 -19.90 -6.32 6.06
C GLN A 231 -19.04 -7.54 5.73
N ARG A 232 -18.39 -7.56 4.55
CA ARG A 232 -17.47 -8.64 4.19
C ARG A 232 -16.23 -8.61 5.08
N VAL A 233 -15.71 -7.42 5.35
CA VAL A 233 -14.55 -7.24 6.23
C VAL A 233 -14.85 -7.72 7.65
N ALA A 234 -16.02 -7.37 8.20
CA ALA A 234 -16.46 -7.88 9.50
C ALA A 234 -16.59 -9.41 9.50
N SER A 235 -17.14 -10.00 8.43
CA SER A 235 -17.20 -11.46 8.28
C SER A 235 -15.82 -12.09 8.23
N TRP A 236 -14.87 -11.46 7.54
CA TRP A 236 -13.48 -11.90 7.47
C TRP A 236 -12.79 -11.89 8.84
N PHE A 237 -13.03 -10.88 9.69
CA PHE A 237 -12.51 -10.88 11.06
C PHE A 237 -13.11 -11.99 11.93
N ASN A 238 -14.38 -12.35 11.72
CA ASN A 238 -14.98 -13.51 12.41
C ASN A 238 -14.31 -14.83 11.98
N GLU A 239 -13.91 -14.94 10.71
CA GLU A 239 -13.13 -16.07 10.20
C GLU A 239 -11.66 -16.06 10.68
N ASN A 240 -11.12 -14.88 11.02
CA ASN A 240 -9.72 -14.65 11.39
C ASN A 240 -9.59 -13.85 12.70
N PRO A 241 -10.10 -14.37 13.84
CA PRO A 241 -10.21 -13.59 15.07
C PRO A 241 -8.85 -13.19 15.66
N SER A 242 -7.78 -13.94 15.37
CA SER A 242 -6.42 -13.62 15.82
C SER A 242 -5.82 -12.38 15.17
N LEU A 243 -6.41 -11.89 14.08
CA LEU A 243 -5.97 -10.69 13.35
C LEU A 243 -6.90 -9.50 13.61
N CYS A 244 -7.88 -9.66 14.50
CA CYS A 244 -8.74 -8.58 14.94
C CYS A 244 -8.23 -8.06 16.28
N LYS A 245 -8.08 -6.74 16.41
CA LYS A 245 -7.89 -6.08 17.69
C LYS A 245 -9.04 -6.50 18.59
N THR A 246 -8.73 -7.19 19.67
CA THR A 246 -9.74 -7.69 20.59
C THR A 246 -10.53 -6.51 21.17
N LEU A 247 -11.88 -6.56 21.09
CA LEU A 247 -12.80 -5.66 21.82
C LEU A 247 -12.53 -5.62 23.34
N ILE A 248 -11.76 -6.59 23.84
CA ILE A 248 -11.29 -6.69 25.22
C ILE A 248 -10.50 -5.45 25.62
N ASP A 249 -9.67 -4.85 24.77
CA ASP A 249 -8.89 -3.66 25.17
C ASP A 249 -9.76 -2.41 25.34
N GLN A 250 -10.71 -2.18 24.44
CA GLN A 250 -11.64 -1.05 24.58
C GLN A 250 -12.62 -1.25 25.74
N SER A 251 -13.12 -2.47 25.94
CA SER A 251 -14.03 -2.77 27.06
C SER A 251 -13.33 -2.78 28.42
N LEU A 252 -12.10 -3.31 28.52
CA LEU A 252 -11.26 -3.19 29.71
C LEU A 252 -10.91 -1.74 30.01
N PHE A 253 -10.56 -0.95 29.00
CA PHE A 253 -10.32 0.48 29.15
C PHE A 253 -11.56 1.22 29.66
N LEU A 254 -12.73 0.97 29.05
CA LEU A 254 -14.00 1.57 29.48
C LEU A 254 -14.42 1.12 30.89
N MET A 255 -14.20 -0.15 31.25
CA MET A 255 -14.45 -0.66 32.59
C MET A 255 -13.50 -0.02 33.62
N ALA A 256 -12.20 0.09 33.33
CA ALA A 256 -11.22 0.73 34.21
C ALA A 256 -11.50 2.22 34.41
N LYS A 257 -11.93 2.92 33.34
CA LYS A 257 -12.35 4.32 33.38
C LYS A 257 -13.63 4.50 34.21
N SER A 258 -14.61 3.61 34.05
CA SER A 258 -15.85 3.62 34.82
C SER A 258 -15.59 3.35 36.31
N GLN A 259 -14.73 2.38 36.64
CA GLN A 259 -14.35 2.07 38.02
C GLN A 259 -13.62 3.24 38.70
N SER A 260 -12.71 3.91 37.99
CA SER A 260 -12.00 5.10 38.51
C SER A 260 -12.96 6.28 38.75
N ARG A 261 -13.94 6.50 37.87
CA ARG A 261 -14.99 7.52 38.07
C ARG A 261 -15.89 7.20 39.26
N ALA A 262 -16.26 5.92 39.44
CA ALA A 262 -17.05 5.48 40.58
C ALA A 262 -16.30 5.68 41.91
N GLN A 263 -14.99 5.41 41.94
CA GLN A 263 -14.14 5.68 43.11
C GLN A 263 -14.07 7.17 43.44
N LEU A 264 -13.97 8.04 42.42
CA LEU A 264 -13.98 9.49 42.60
C LEU A 264 -15.31 9.98 43.19
N ALA A 265 -16.44 9.50 42.65
CA ALA A 265 -17.78 9.84 43.16
C ALA A 265 -17.98 9.37 44.61
N ALA A 266 -17.51 8.16 44.94
CA ALA A 266 -17.54 7.64 46.31
C ALA A 266 -16.65 8.47 47.26
N ALA A 267 -15.47 8.90 46.82
CA ALA A 267 -14.60 9.78 47.60
C ALA A 267 -15.23 11.17 47.82
N SER A 268 -15.86 11.78 46.81
CA SER A 268 -16.63 13.01 46.96
C SER A 268 -17.80 12.88 47.94
N SER A 269 -18.52 11.75 47.93
CA SER A 269 -19.59 11.51 48.90
C SER A 269 -19.05 11.35 50.33
N ARG A 270 -17.89 10.70 50.51
CA ARG A 270 -17.22 10.56 51.82
C ARG A 270 -16.72 11.91 52.33
N LEU A 271 -16.22 12.76 51.44
CA LEU A 271 -15.77 14.12 51.76
C LEU A 271 -16.92 14.96 52.33
N ALA A 272 -18.13 14.82 51.78
CA ALA A 272 -19.31 15.54 52.25
C ALA A 272 -19.76 15.15 53.68
N THR A 273 -19.30 14.00 54.20
CA THR A 273 -19.65 13.47 55.51
C THR A 273 -18.48 13.42 56.51
N ALA A 274 -17.27 13.79 56.08
CA ALA A 274 -16.07 13.71 56.91
C ALA A 274 -16.04 14.83 57.96
N CYS A 275 -15.73 14.49 59.21
CA CYS A 275 -15.69 15.45 60.32
C CYS A 275 -14.32 15.58 60.99
N THR A 276 -13.35 14.75 60.61
CA THR A 276 -12.01 14.77 61.23
C THR A 276 -10.90 15.11 60.22
N PRO A 277 -9.84 15.83 60.65
CA PRO A 277 -8.71 16.17 59.78
C PRO A 277 -7.97 14.97 59.18
N ASP A 278 -7.94 13.84 59.88
CA ASP A 278 -7.28 12.62 59.42
C ASP A 278 -8.09 11.91 58.32
N GLU A 279 -9.42 11.87 58.45
CA GLU A 279 -10.31 11.36 57.40
C GLU A 279 -10.19 12.20 56.11
N LEU A 280 -10.11 13.52 56.23
CA LEU A 280 -9.93 14.43 55.10
C LEU A 280 -8.61 14.16 54.34
N ARG A 281 -7.52 13.89 55.07
CA ARG A 281 -6.21 13.57 54.45
C ARG A 281 -6.24 12.25 53.68
N VAL A 282 -6.93 11.24 54.21
CA VAL A 282 -7.06 9.94 53.54
C VAL A 282 -7.90 10.08 52.27
N ILE A 283 -9.01 10.82 52.33
CA ILE A 283 -9.89 11.05 51.17
C ILE A 283 -9.16 11.85 50.07
N ALA A 284 -8.39 12.88 50.42
CA ALA A 284 -7.62 13.66 49.47
C ALA A 284 -6.60 12.79 48.70
N LYS A 285 -5.92 11.87 49.40
CA LYS A 285 -4.94 10.95 48.81
C LYS A 285 -5.60 9.93 47.86
N ASP A 286 -6.79 9.43 48.22
CA ASP A 286 -7.59 8.55 47.36
C ASP A 286 -8.03 9.26 46.07
N MET A 287 -8.46 10.53 46.18
CA MET A 287 -8.88 11.34 45.03
C MET A 287 -7.71 11.66 44.10
N GLU A 288 -6.56 12.05 44.66
CA GLU A 288 -5.36 12.34 43.87
C GLU A 288 -4.91 11.11 43.08
N LYS A 289 -4.87 9.93 43.71
CA LYS A 289 -4.52 8.67 43.04
C LYS A 289 -5.50 8.31 41.91
N ALA A 290 -6.80 8.51 42.13
CA ALA A 290 -7.81 8.27 41.10
C ALA A 290 -7.70 9.26 39.93
N MET A 291 -7.42 10.54 40.21
CA MET A 291 -7.23 11.59 39.20
C MET A 291 -5.96 11.37 38.37
N THR A 292 -4.83 11.00 39.00
CA THR A 292 -3.58 10.68 38.27
C THR A 292 -3.77 9.48 37.35
N THR A 293 -4.52 8.47 37.78
CA THR A 293 -4.83 7.27 36.98
C THR A 293 -5.73 7.60 35.79
N ILE A 294 -6.68 8.54 35.94
CA ILE A 294 -7.52 9.02 34.84
C ILE A 294 -6.71 9.85 33.84
N SER A 295 -5.78 10.70 34.32
CA SER A 295 -4.98 11.59 33.48
C SER A 295 -3.95 10.82 32.64
N SER A 296 -3.27 9.82 33.21
CA SER A 296 -2.31 8.98 32.47
C SER A 296 -2.98 8.10 31.40
N GLN A 297 -4.29 7.83 31.54
CA GLN A 297 -5.10 7.09 30.59
C GLN A 297 -5.66 7.95 29.44
N MET A 298 -5.54 9.29 29.50
CA MET A 298 -5.96 10.18 28.40
C MET A 298 -4.86 10.40 27.35
N ASP A 299 -3.58 10.26 27.71
CA ASP A 299 -2.45 10.45 26.79
C ASP A 299 -2.26 9.31 25.76
N THR A 300 -3.10 8.28 25.79
CA THR A 300 -3.05 7.12 24.86
C THR A 300 -4.31 6.94 23.99
N GLY A 301 -5.27 7.89 24.05
CA GLY A 301 -6.45 7.90 23.18
C GLY A 301 -6.23 8.70 21.89
N PRO A 302 -7.00 8.46 20.81
CA PRO A 302 -6.94 9.29 19.61
C PRO A 302 -7.41 10.71 19.97
N SER A 303 -6.59 11.70 19.64
CA SER A 303 -6.92 13.12 19.77
C SER A 303 -8.23 13.44 19.04
N GLU A 304 -9.31 13.69 19.78
CA GLU A 304 -10.49 14.37 19.25
C GLU A 304 -10.18 15.87 19.18
N HIS A 305 -9.72 16.34 18.02
CA HIS A 305 -9.79 17.75 17.69
C HIS A 305 -11.27 18.15 17.59
N ASN A 306 -11.76 18.89 18.58
CA ASN A 306 -13.06 19.52 18.56
C ASN A 306 -12.86 21.02 18.69
N ASP A 307 -12.57 21.68 17.56
CA ASP A 307 -12.75 23.13 17.42
C ASP A 307 -14.24 23.42 17.53
N ARG A 308 -14.67 23.90 18.70
CA ARG A 308 -15.91 24.65 18.83
C ARG A 308 -15.58 26.10 19.09
N ASN A 309 -15.56 26.85 18.01
CA ASN A 309 -15.83 28.29 18.03
C ASN A 309 -17.21 28.49 18.67
N LEU A 310 -17.23 29.17 19.81
CA LEU A 310 -18.39 29.85 20.36
C LEU A 310 -17.94 31.29 20.60
N SER A 311 -18.56 32.19 19.85
CA SER A 311 -18.61 33.62 20.11
C SER A 311 -19.22 33.86 21.50
N ASP A 312 -18.74 34.86 22.21
CA ASP A 312 -19.52 36.09 22.40
C ASP A 312 -18.69 37.13 23.14
N ASP A 313 -18.88 38.36 22.70
CA ASP A 313 -18.42 39.62 23.27
C ASP A 313 -18.74 39.72 24.77
N ASP A 314 -17.77 40.20 25.54
CA ASP A 314 -17.98 41.22 26.58
C ASP A 314 -16.60 41.65 27.14
N ASP A 315 -16.04 42.72 26.57
CA ASP A 315 -15.07 43.58 27.24
C ASP A 315 -15.83 44.58 28.11
N PRO A 316 -15.47 44.73 29.39
CA PRO A 316 -15.10 46.08 29.79
C PRO A 316 -14.01 46.06 30.85
N THR A 317 -12.79 46.51 30.55
CA THR A 317 -12.14 47.65 31.23
C THR A 317 -10.64 47.77 30.93
N ARG A 318 -10.31 48.82 30.16
CA ARG A 318 -9.16 49.77 30.25
C ARG A 318 -8.52 49.98 28.89
N PHE A 319 -8.88 51.02 28.12
CA PHE A 319 -8.49 52.43 28.33
C PHE A 319 -7.09 52.58 28.95
N PHE A 320 -6.04 52.84 28.15
CA PHE A 320 -5.72 54.19 27.68
C PHE A 320 -4.64 54.19 26.59
N CYS A 321 -4.75 55.22 25.75
CA CYS A 321 -4.00 55.58 24.56
C CYS A 321 -2.47 55.67 24.75
N HIS A 322 -1.73 55.45 23.66
CA HIS A 322 -1.15 56.59 22.94
C HIS A 322 -0.79 56.22 21.50
N ASP A 323 -1.31 57.06 20.59
CA ASP A 323 -0.80 57.31 19.25
C ASP A 323 0.72 57.52 19.25
N GLU A 324 1.42 57.07 18.22
CA GLU A 324 1.91 57.99 17.20
C GLU A 324 2.47 57.24 15.99
N SER A 325 2.14 57.82 14.85
CA SER A 325 2.49 57.49 13.49
C SER A 325 3.92 57.94 13.13
N GLU A 326 4.36 57.47 11.95
CA GLU A 326 5.42 58.03 11.10
C GLU A 326 6.88 57.72 11.46
N SER A 327 7.46 56.76 10.73
CA SER A 327 8.45 57.03 9.66
C SER A 327 8.70 55.78 8.83
#